data_AF-A0A1X7BYN0-F1
#
_entry.id   AF-A0A1X7BYN0-F1
#
_cell.length_a   1.000
_cell.length_b   1.000
_cell.length_c   1.000
_cell.angle_alpha   90.00
_cell.angle_beta   90.00
_cell.angle_gamma   90.00
#
_symmetry.space_group_name_H-M   'P 1'
#
loop_
_entity.id
_entity.type
_entity.pdbx_description
1 polymer ?
#
loop_
_entity_poly.entity_id
_entity_poly.type
_entity_poly.pdbx_seq_one_letter_code
_entity_poly.pdbx_strand_id
1 'polypeptide(L)'
;MTVSPYKALFTQFSLGHLALKNRIISTSHAPAYAENGIPGTRYQLYHEEKAKGGLSMTMFGGASSGSKDSPASFGQLDVSNDRIITLGLH
;
A
#
# COMPACT_ATOMS: atom_id res chain seq x y z
N MET A 1 2.92 -5.12 -34.53
CA MET A 1 2.89 -5.14 -33.05
C MET A 1 2.41 -6.51 -32.61
N THR A 2 3.27 -7.28 -31.95
CA THR A 2 2.87 -8.56 -31.33
C THR A 2 1.93 -8.29 -30.16
N VAL A 3 0.81 -9.01 -30.12
CA VAL A 3 -0.11 -8.94 -28.98
C VAL A 3 0.61 -9.52 -27.77
N SER A 4 0.65 -8.77 -26.66
CA SER A 4 1.23 -9.28 -25.41
C SER A 4 0.52 -10.58 -24.99
N PRO A 5 1.24 -11.65 -24.63
CA PRO A 5 0.63 -12.87 -24.12
C PRO A 5 -0.11 -12.64 -22.80
N TYR A 6 0.12 -11.50 -22.14
CA TYR A 6 -0.49 -11.11 -20.87
C TYR A 6 -1.68 -10.16 -21.03
N LYS A 7 -2.48 -10.31 -22.10
CA LYS A 7 -3.64 -9.44 -22.36
C LYS A 7 -4.53 -9.26 -21.11
N ALA A 8 -4.81 -10.34 -20.39
CA ALA A 8 -5.63 -10.31 -19.18
C ALA A 8 -5.05 -9.38 -18.09
N LEU A 9 -3.72 -9.41 -17.89
CA LEU A 9 -3.01 -8.61 -16.88
C LEU A 9 -3.15 -7.11 -17.14
N PHE A 10 -3.11 -6.69 -18.41
CA PHE A 10 -3.13 -5.29 -18.81
C PHE A 10 -4.51 -4.76 -19.20
N THR A 11 -5.56 -5.57 -19.07
CA THR A 11 -6.94 -5.14 -19.37
C THR A 11 -7.54 -4.45 -18.14
N GLN A 12 -8.23 -3.32 -18.38
CA GLN A 12 -9.00 -2.62 -17.36
C GLN A 12 -10.13 -3.48 -16.80
N PHE A 13 -10.44 -3.31 -15.53
CA PHE A 13 -11.57 -3.98 -14.88
C PHE A 13 -12.15 -3.16 -13.74
N SER A 14 -13.36 -3.49 -13.32
CA SER A 14 -14.00 -2.91 -12.15
C SER A 14 -13.88 -3.85 -10.95
N LEU A 15 -13.48 -3.31 -9.80
CA LEU A 15 -13.48 -3.99 -8.51
C LEU A 15 -14.37 -3.22 -7.54
N GLY A 16 -15.60 -3.71 -7.33
CA GLY A 16 -16.62 -2.95 -6.61
C GLY A 16 -16.88 -1.61 -7.32
N HIS A 17 -16.63 -0.50 -6.63
CA HIS A 17 -16.76 0.86 -7.17
C HIS A 17 -15.48 1.41 -7.82
N LEU A 18 -14.37 0.67 -7.79
CA LEU A 18 -13.08 1.11 -8.32
C LEU A 18 -12.92 0.69 -9.79
N ALA A 19 -12.58 1.63 -10.66
CA ALA A 19 -12.15 1.35 -12.04
C ALA A 19 -10.61 1.28 -12.10
N LEU A 20 -10.06 0.09 -12.36
CA LEU A 20 -8.63 -0.19 -12.31
C LEU A 20 -8.05 -0.43 -13.71
N LYS A 21 -7.03 0.35 -14.08
CA LYS A 21 -6.41 0.35 -15.42
C LYS A 21 -5.75 -0.96 -15.84
N ASN A 22 -5.42 -1.84 -14.88
CA ASN A 22 -4.82 -3.16 -15.10
C ASN A 22 -4.99 -4.02 -13.84
N ARG A 23 -4.60 -5.29 -13.91
CA ARG A 23 -4.66 -6.27 -12.80
C ARG A 23 -3.34 -6.38 -12.02
N ILE A 24 -2.45 -5.38 -12.15
CA ILE A 24 -1.18 -5.34 -11.41
C ILE A 24 -1.46 -4.64 -10.08
N ILE A 25 -1.31 -5.39 -8.99
CA ILE A 25 -1.69 -4.97 -7.65
C ILE A 25 -0.53 -5.27 -6.69
N SER A 26 -0.30 -4.37 -5.73
CA SER A 26 0.53 -4.67 -4.56
C SER A 26 -0.36 -4.89 -3.34
N THR A 27 -0.32 -6.10 -2.77
CA THR A 27 -1.11 -6.49 -1.60
C THR A 27 -0.51 -5.93 -0.30
N SER A 28 -1.30 -5.94 0.78
CA SER A 28 -0.82 -5.52 2.10
C SER A 28 0.26 -6.47 2.61
N HIS A 29 1.37 -5.90 3.05
CA HIS A 29 2.47 -6.59 3.72
C HIS A 29 3.15 -5.61 4.68
N ALA A 30 3.93 -6.13 5.62
CA ALA A 30 4.72 -5.33 6.55
C ALA A 30 6.16 -5.20 6.01
N PRO A 31 6.54 -4.09 5.33
CA PRO A 31 7.90 -3.91 4.83
C PRO A 31 8.92 -3.57 5.92
N ALA A 32 8.49 -3.51 7.19
CA ALA A 32 9.29 -3.04 8.34
C ALA A 32 9.84 -1.61 8.17
N TYR A 33 9.10 -0.73 7.46
CA TYR A 33 9.48 0.66 7.20
C TYR A 33 8.73 1.67 8.09
N ALA A 34 7.96 1.21 9.06
CA ALA A 34 7.32 2.11 10.03
C ALA A 34 8.39 2.78 10.90
N GLU A 35 8.31 4.09 11.06
CA GLU A 35 9.17 4.87 11.94
C GLU A 35 8.32 5.23 13.16
N ASN A 36 8.62 4.69 14.35
CA ASN A 36 7.79 4.88 15.54
C ASN A 36 6.28 4.55 15.33
N GLY A 37 6.00 3.52 14.53
CA GLY A 37 4.63 3.08 14.23
C GLY A 37 3.90 3.91 13.16
N ILE A 38 4.53 4.95 12.60
CA ILE A 38 3.91 5.82 11.60
C ILE A 38 4.56 5.67 10.21
N PRO A 39 3.82 5.94 9.12
CA PRO A 39 4.33 5.85 7.75
C PRO A 39 5.20 7.07 7.42
N GLY A 40 6.47 7.02 7.80
CA GLY A 40 7.47 8.03 7.44
C GLY A 40 7.76 8.10 5.93
N THR A 41 8.66 9.00 5.54
CA THR A 41 8.98 9.29 4.13
C THR A 41 9.35 8.04 3.33
N ARG A 42 10.12 7.12 3.92
CA ARG A 42 10.50 5.86 3.26
C ARG A 42 9.28 5.00 2.92
N TYR A 43 8.31 4.93 3.81
CA TYR A 43 7.08 4.17 3.61
C TYR A 43 6.25 4.77 2.47
N GLN A 44 6.16 6.10 2.40
CA GLN A 44 5.43 6.82 1.36
C GLN A 44 6.08 6.63 -0.01
N LEU A 45 7.39 6.91 -0.13
CA LEU A 45 8.16 6.71 -1.36
C LEU A 45 8.04 5.28 -1.88
N TYR A 46 8.06 4.29 -0.99
CA TYR A 46 7.87 2.88 -1.36
C TYR A 46 6.55 2.61 -2.10
N HIS A 47 5.46 3.27 -1.72
CA HIS A 47 4.17 3.16 -2.43
C HIS A 47 4.10 4.05 -3.68
N GLU A 48 4.69 5.24 -3.63
CA GLU A 48 4.79 6.14 -4.80
C GLU A 48 5.56 5.51 -5.96
N GLU A 49 6.71 4.89 -5.68
CA GLU A 49 7.53 4.24 -6.72
C GLU A 49 6.77 3.10 -7.41
N LYS A 50 5.94 2.35 -6.67
CA LYS A 50 5.08 1.34 -7.29
C LYS A 50 4.03 1.97 -8.19
N ALA A 51 3.40 3.06 -7.74
CA ALA A 51 2.42 3.78 -8.53
C ALA A 51 3.04 4.33 -9.84
N LYS A 52 4.25 4.89 -9.77
CA LYS A 52 5.06 5.28 -10.94
C LYS A 52 5.35 4.08 -11.85
N GLY A 53 5.60 2.91 -11.26
CA GLY A 53 5.75 1.63 -11.97
C GLY A 53 4.49 1.10 -12.67
N GLY A 54 3.34 1.75 -12.49
CA GLY A 54 2.16 1.51 -13.31
C GLY A 54 1.13 0.53 -12.73
N LEU A 55 1.24 0.13 -11.46
CA LEU A 55 0.16 -0.62 -10.80
C LEU A 55 -1.16 0.17 -10.82
N SER A 56 -2.28 -0.54 -10.72
CA SER A 56 -3.60 0.09 -10.60
C SER A 56 -4.02 0.29 -9.15
N MET A 57 -3.55 -0.58 -8.25
CA MET A 57 -3.87 -0.54 -6.82
C MET A 57 -2.67 -0.95 -5.96
N THR A 58 -2.42 -0.20 -4.90
CA THR A 58 -1.51 -0.58 -3.82
C THR A 58 -2.28 -0.59 -2.51
N MET A 59 -2.14 -1.66 -1.74
CA MET A 59 -2.64 -1.76 -0.37
C MET A 59 -1.45 -1.59 0.60
N PHE A 60 -1.71 -1.09 1.80
CA PHE A 60 -0.69 -0.87 2.83
C PHE A 60 -1.15 -1.41 4.18
N GLY A 61 -0.28 -1.32 5.19
CA GLY A 61 -0.63 -1.67 6.56
C GLY A 61 -0.82 -3.16 6.83
N GLY A 62 -0.10 -4.05 6.13
CA GLY A 62 -0.09 -5.47 6.48
C GLY A 62 0.38 -5.68 7.91
N ALA A 63 -0.32 -6.52 8.66
CA ALA A 63 -0.06 -6.82 10.07
C ALA A 63 -0.12 -5.60 11.04
N SER A 64 -0.70 -4.47 10.66
CA SER A 64 -0.75 -3.29 11.55
C SER A 64 -1.37 -3.60 12.92
N SER A 65 -0.83 -3.00 13.97
CA SER A 65 -1.39 -3.07 15.32
C SER A 65 -2.68 -2.25 15.40
N GLY A 66 -3.78 -2.89 15.77
CA GLY A 66 -5.09 -2.24 15.90
C GLY A 66 -5.51 -1.92 17.34
N SER A 67 -4.73 -2.35 18.34
CA SER A 67 -5.03 -2.13 19.75
C SER A 67 -3.76 -1.98 20.59
N LYS A 68 -3.87 -1.26 21.70
CA LYS A 68 -2.79 -1.13 22.69
C LYS A 68 -2.33 -2.47 23.25
N ASP A 69 -3.24 -3.44 23.34
CA ASP A 69 -2.97 -4.79 23.84
C ASP A 69 -2.30 -5.70 22.79
N SER A 70 -2.14 -5.23 21.55
CA SER A 70 -1.49 -5.94 20.45
C SER A 70 -0.42 -5.05 19.80
N PRO A 71 0.65 -4.67 20.52
CA PRO A 71 1.59 -3.63 20.09
C PRO A 71 2.36 -3.98 18.81
N ALA A 72 2.87 -2.96 18.12
CA ALA A 72 3.72 -3.10 16.95
C ALA A 72 5.10 -3.71 17.29
N SER A 73 5.30 -5.01 17.08
CA SER A 73 6.50 -5.73 17.57
C SER A 73 7.65 -5.90 16.56
N PHE A 74 7.44 -5.59 15.27
CA PHE A 74 8.44 -5.84 14.22
C PHE A 74 8.46 -4.80 13.09
N GLY A 75 8.17 -3.53 13.40
CA GLY A 75 8.20 -2.44 12.41
C GLY A 75 6.94 -2.34 11.54
N GLN A 76 5.83 -2.87 12.03
CA GLN A 76 4.49 -2.66 11.47
C GLN A 76 3.94 -1.28 11.84
N LEU A 77 2.96 -0.81 11.08
CA LEU A 77 2.24 0.42 11.43
C LEU A 77 1.40 0.20 12.70
N ASP A 78 1.22 1.27 13.46
CA ASP A 78 0.32 1.33 14.61
C ASP A 78 -0.93 2.14 14.23
N VAL A 79 -2.02 1.44 13.93
CA VAL A 79 -3.33 2.03 13.62
C VAL A 79 -4.23 2.10 14.86
N SER A 80 -3.69 1.86 16.06
CA SER A 80 -4.44 1.92 17.33
C SER A 80 -4.58 3.34 17.89
N ASN A 81 -3.89 4.31 17.30
CA ASN A 81 -3.87 5.69 17.76
C ASN A 81 -3.78 6.69 16.59
N ASP A 82 -4.29 7.90 16.80
CA ASP A 82 -4.40 8.93 15.75
C ASP A 82 -3.07 9.50 15.26
N ARG A 83 -1.92 9.20 15.90
CA ARG A 83 -0.61 9.68 15.44
C ARG A 83 -0.27 9.17 14.04
N ILE A 84 -0.91 8.08 13.61
CA ILE A 84 -0.79 7.55 12.23
C ILE A 84 -1.40 8.49 11.19
N ILE A 85 -2.39 9.29 11.58
CA ILE A 85 -2.99 10.32 10.75
C ILE A 85 -2.06 11.52 10.78
N THR A 86 -1.05 11.49 9.92
CA THR A 86 -0.17 12.65 9.75
C THR A 86 -0.91 13.74 8.97
N LEU A 87 -0.85 14.98 9.46
CA LEU A 87 -1.22 16.15 8.66
C LEU A 87 -0.20 16.23 7.52
N GLY A 88 -0.63 15.92 6.30
CA GLY A 88 0.24 15.80 5.14
C GLY A 88 1.17 17.02 5.00
N LEU A 89 2.47 16.76 4.92
CA LEU A 89 3.41 17.67 4.27
C LEU A 89 3.17 17.54 2.77
N HIS A 90 2.36 18.44 2.23
CA HIS A 90 2.45 18.86 0.83
C HIS A 90 2.97 20.29 0.81
#